data_AF-A0A669FCP4-F1
#
_entry.id   AF-A0A669FCP4-F1
#
_cell.length_a   1.000
_cell.length_b   1.000
_cell.length_c   1.000
_cell.angle_alpha   90.00
_cell.angle_beta   90.00
_cell.angle_gamma   90.00
#
_symmetry.space_group_name_H-M   'P 1'
#
loop_
_entity.id
_entity.type
_entity.pdbx_description
1 polymer ?
#
loop_
_entity_poly.entity_id
_entity_poly.type
_entity_poly.pdbx_seq_one_letter_code
_entity_poly.pdbx_strand_id
1 'polypeptide(L)'
;LYKCFILEKYCFIVTLGYLILCQITRVYVFDYGMYSADFTGPMMVITQKITSMAFEIHDGLTKRDGQLTPSQKYLAISRMPSLLEYLSYNCNFMGILAGPTCSYNDYKAFIEGTCYQPRHQENANGKENGKYKQTEPSPKNDVISKLCTCAISLAIYLSLYKLLPVERSIDDDFVNSTPFHLQVVYLYLAMLALRPKYYFVWTLADAINNAAGFGFNGYNKDGSPRWDLISNLRILDIEFATSFKLFLDNWNIQTALWLKRVCYERCPINPTAATFLLSAMWHGVYPGYYLTFLTGIGMTMAARAVRHNIRPYFLVSDSYKGIYDVITWAWTQVAISYTVAPFVLLAVGPSLKFYRSWYFGLHLLCLLVVLALPVKSKRRQAKEQQDDLQKDNQTDHNSTDNNSETLRRTINY
;
A
#
# COMPACT_ATOMS: atom_id res chain seq x y z
N LEU A 1 6.34 -23.34 23.34
CA LEU A 1 7.19 -22.14 23.14
C LEU A 1 8.03 -22.22 21.86
N TYR A 2 8.89 -23.23 21.64
CA TYR A 2 9.67 -23.35 20.38
C TYR A 2 8.82 -23.47 19.09
N LYS A 3 7.63 -24.09 19.14
CA LYS A 3 6.73 -24.20 17.98
C LYS A 3 6.15 -22.86 17.49
N CYS A 4 6.13 -21.81 18.32
CA CYS A 4 5.62 -20.49 17.92
C CYS A 4 6.62 -19.67 17.09
N PHE A 5 7.92 -19.97 17.14
CA PHE A 5 8.98 -19.14 16.54
C PHE A 5 9.15 -19.30 15.02
N ILE A 6 8.46 -20.26 14.41
CA ILE A 6 8.58 -20.55 12.97
C ILE A 6 7.21 -20.61 12.31
N LEU A 7 6.11 -20.53 13.08
CA LEU A 7 4.76 -20.72 12.59
C LEU A 7 4.43 -19.71 11.48
N GLU A 8 4.74 -18.44 11.69
CA GLU A 8 4.47 -17.36 10.75
C GLU A 8 5.23 -17.55 9.42
N LYS A 9 6.47 -18.04 9.48
CA LYS A 9 7.28 -18.34 8.29
C LYS A 9 6.75 -19.57 7.55
N TYR A 10 6.41 -20.63 8.27
CA TYR A 10 5.82 -21.83 7.67
C TYR A 10 4.47 -21.51 7.02
N CYS A 11 3.57 -20.82 7.73
CA CYS A 11 2.29 -20.36 7.18
C CYS A 11 2.50 -19.52 5.93
N PHE A 12 3.45 -18.57 5.96
CA PHE A 12 3.77 -17.74 4.81
C PHE A 12 4.23 -18.56 3.60
N ILE A 13 5.20 -19.46 3.78
CA ILE A 13 5.72 -20.30 2.69
C ILE A 13 4.64 -21.22 2.12
N VAL A 14 3.86 -21.88 2.98
CA VAL A 14 2.81 -22.81 2.55
C VAL A 14 1.69 -22.09 1.82
N THR A 15 1.18 -20.99 2.37
CA THR A 15 0.07 -20.24 1.75
C THR A 15 0.48 -19.58 0.43
N LEU A 16 1.64 -18.92 0.40
CA LEU A 16 2.16 -18.30 -0.82
C LEU A 16 2.52 -19.36 -1.86
N GLY A 17 3.13 -20.48 -1.45
CA GLY A 17 3.43 -21.61 -2.34
C GLY A 17 2.18 -22.24 -2.94
N TYR A 18 1.13 -22.41 -2.14
CA TYR A 18 -0.17 -22.90 -2.61
C TYR A 18 -0.81 -21.91 -3.60
N LEU A 19 -0.78 -20.61 -3.32
CA LEU A 19 -1.25 -19.57 -4.24
C LEU A 19 -0.51 -19.62 -5.58
N ILE A 20 0.83 -19.70 -5.54
CA ILE A 20 1.66 -19.81 -6.75
C ILE A 20 1.31 -21.07 -7.54
N LEU A 21 1.12 -22.21 -6.87
CA LEU A 21 0.69 -23.45 -7.53
C LEU A 21 -0.66 -23.27 -8.22
N CYS A 22 -1.65 -22.67 -7.53
CA CYS A 22 -2.96 -22.34 -8.12
C CYS A 22 -2.83 -21.44 -9.36
N GLN A 23 -1.94 -20.44 -9.31
CA GLN A 23 -1.67 -19.54 -10.43
C GLN A 23 -0.98 -20.25 -11.60
N ILE A 24 -0.01 -21.14 -11.33
CA ILE A 24 0.62 -21.99 -12.36
C ILE A 24 -0.45 -22.86 -13.01
N THR A 25 -1.28 -23.54 -12.23
CA THR A 25 -2.36 -24.37 -12.76
C THR A 25 -3.32 -23.54 -13.60
N ARG A 26 -3.69 -22.32 -13.16
CA ARG A 26 -4.53 -21.42 -13.96
C ARG A 26 -3.90 -21.12 -15.32
N VAL A 27 -2.64 -20.72 -15.35
CA VAL A 27 -1.95 -20.28 -16.58
C VAL A 27 -1.62 -21.43 -17.52
N TYR A 28 -1.20 -22.58 -17.02
CA TYR A 28 -0.67 -23.66 -17.85
C TYR A 28 -1.66 -24.82 -18.08
N VAL A 29 -2.69 -24.96 -17.23
CA VAL A 29 -3.68 -26.05 -17.32
C VAL A 29 -5.03 -25.53 -17.79
N PHE A 30 -5.51 -24.41 -17.26
CA PHE A 30 -6.85 -23.90 -17.54
C PHE A 30 -6.93 -22.86 -18.67
N ASP A 31 -5.83 -22.15 -18.98
CA ASP A 31 -5.77 -21.16 -20.07
C ASP A 31 -5.75 -21.79 -21.48
N TYR A 32 -5.90 -23.12 -21.60
CA TYR A 32 -6.13 -23.86 -22.84
C TYR A 32 -7.59 -23.72 -23.36
N GLY A 33 -8.10 -22.47 -23.41
CA GLY A 33 -9.28 -22.13 -24.21
C GLY A 33 -10.65 -22.28 -23.54
N MET A 34 -10.74 -22.31 -22.20
CA MET A 34 -12.03 -22.33 -21.50
C MET A 34 -12.21 -21.09 -20.62
N TYR A 35 -13.38 -20.44 -20.72
CA TYR A 35 -13.85 -19.39 -19.82
C TYR A 35 -13.95 -19.95 -18.39
N SER A 36 -12.84 -19.95 -17.65
CA SER A 36 -12.81 -20.32 -16.24
C SER A 36 -12.91 -19.06 -15.39
N ALA A 37 -13.84 -19.06 -14.43
CA ALA A 37 -13.88 -18.03 -13.40
C ALA A 37 -12.53 -18.01 -12.67
N ASP A 38 -11.91 -16.84 -12.55
CA ASP A 38 -10.60 -16.70 -11.92
C ASP A 38 -10.68 -16.94 -10.40
N PHE A 39 -10.48 -18.21 -10.02
CA PHE A 39 -10.45 -18.63 -8.61
C PHE A 39 -9.20 -18.12 -7.87
N THR A 40 -8.19 -17.60 -8.58
CA THR A 40 -6.96 -17.11 -7.95
C THR A 40 -7.15 -15.78 -7.23
N GLY A 41 -8.15 -14.97 -7.63
CA GLY A 41 -8.50 -13.73 -6.94
C GLY A 41 -8.88 -13.92 -5.45
N PRO A 42 -9.89 -14.76 -5.14
CA PRO A 42 -10.22 -15.11 -3.76
C PRO A 42 -9.03 -15.72 -2.99
N MET A 43 -8.22 -16.55 -3.66
CA MET A 43 -7.02 -17.14 -3.06
C MET A 43 -5.97 -16.10 -2.67
N MET A 44 -5.80 -15.05 -3.47
CA MET A 44 -4.92 -13.92 -3.16
C MET A 44 -5.37 -13.21 -1.87
N VAL A 45 -6.67 -12.99 -1.69
CA VAL A 45 -7.26 -12.37 -0.48
C VAL A 45 -7.09 -13.26 0.76
N ILE A 46 -7.38 -14.56 0.64
CA ILE A 46 -7.21 -15.51 1.75
C ILE A 46 -5.74 -15.62 2.16
N THR A 47 -4.81 -15.63 1.20
CA THR A 47 -3.36 -15.65 1.49
C THR A 47 -2.95 -14.45 2.34
N GLN A 48 -3.45 -13.26 2.02
CA GLN A 48 -3.19 -12.06 2.83
C GLN A 48 -3.73 -12.20 4.26
N LYS A 49 -4.95 -12.72 4.43
CA LYS A 49 -5.60 -12.88 5.74
C LYS A 49 -4.88 -13.89 6.62
N ILE A 50 -4.55 -15.06 6.08
CA ILE A 50 -3.86 -16.12 6.84
C ILE A 50 -2.45 -15.66 7.23
N THR A 51 -1.70 -15.08 6.30
CA THR A 51 -0.33 -14.64 6.60
C THR A 51 -0.30 -13.46 7.56
N SER A 52 -1.20 -12.47 7.41
CA SER A 52 -1.32 -11.36 8.37
C SER A 52 -1.58 -11.88 9.77
N MET A 53 -2.61 -12.73 9.93
CA MET A 53 -2.97 -13.32 11.21
C MET A 53 -1.81 -14.11 11.83
N ALA A 54 -1.06 -14.88 11.03
CA ALA A 54 0.08 -15.65 11.53
C ALA A 54 1.19 -14.73 12.10
N PHE A 55 1.50 -13.63 11.42
CA PHE A 55 2.46 -12.64 11.90
C PHE A 55 1.94 -11.86 13.13
N GLU A 56 0.64 -11.56 13.16
CA GLU A 56 -0.03 -10.85 14.26
C GLU A 56 -0.10 -11.71 15.55
N ILE A 57 -0.34 -13.03 15.41
CA ILE A 57 -0.25 -14.01 16.51
C ILE A 57 1.19 -14.13 17.00
N HIS A 58 2.16 -14.23 16.08
CA HIS A 58 3.57 -14.27 16.47
C HIS A 58 3.93 -13.03 17.28
N ASP A 59 3.56 -11.84 16.81
CA ASP A 59 3.86 -10.59 17.50
C ASP A 59 3.18 -10.51 18.89
N GLY A 60 1.92 -10.95 19.03
CA GLY A 60 1.20 -10.90 20.31
C GLY A 60 1.61 -11.96 21.34
N LEU A 61 2.12 -13.12 20.90
CA LEU A 61 2.48 -14.22 21.80
C LEU A 61 3.97 -14.28 22.15
N THR A 62 4.85 -13.69 21.34
CA THR A 62 6.31 -13.85 21.50
C THR A 62 7.06 -12.56 21.83
N LYS A 63 6.56 -11.40 21.40
CA LYS A 63 7.26 -10.13 21.59
C LYS A 63 6.75 -9.42 22.83
N ARG A 64 7.66 -8.68 23.48
CA ARG A 64 7.33 -7.78 24.60
C ARG A 64 6.81 -6.45 24.06
N ASP A 65 5.96 -5.77 24.80
CA ASP A 65 5.38 -4.48 24.40
C ASP A 65 6.43 -3.41 24.02
N GLY A 66 7.61 -3.40 24.65
CA GLY A 66 8.69 -2.47 24.30
C GLY A 66 9.31 -2.71 22.91
N GLN A 67 9.09 -3.87 22.30
CA GLN A 67 9.68 -4.26 21.00
C GLN A 67 8.74 -4.05 19.81
N LEU A 68 7.46 -3.75 20.08
CA LEU A 68 6.43 -3.59 19.07
C LEU A 68 6.26 -2.12 18.70
N THR A 69 6.15 -1.83 17.40
CA THR A 69 5.72 -0.51 16.95
C THR A 69 4.26 -0.26 17.36
N PRO A 70 3.78 1.00 17.45
CA PRO A 70 2.38 1.29 17.79
C PRO A 70 1.37 0.54 16.90
N SER A 71 1.66 0.44 15.60
CA SER A 71 0.83 -0.33 14.66
C SER A 71 0.87 -1.83 14.96
N GLN A 72 2.01 -2.39 15.32
CA GLN A 72 2.10 -3.82 15.65
C GLN A 72 1.41 -4.13 16.98
N LYS A 73 1.43 -3.22 17.94
CA LYS A 73 0.66 -3.36 19.19
C LYS A 73 -0.85 -3.43 18.92
N TYR A 74 -1.35 -2.53 18.07
CA TYR A 74 -2.77 -2.53 17.68
C TYR A 74 -3.19 -3.85 17.00
N LEU A 75 -2.31 -4.40 16.17
CA LEU A 75 -2.59 -5.62 15.39
C LEU A 75 -2.25 -6.91 16.12
N ALA A 76 -1.54 -6.85 17.25
CA ALA A 76 -1.08 -8.02 17.98
C ALA A 76 -2.27 -8.86 18.47
N ILE A 77 -2.17 -10.18 18.27
CA ILE A 77 -3.18 -11.13 18.72
C ILE A 77 -2.64 -11.88 19.93
N SER A 78 -3.09 -11.49 21.12
CA SER A 78 -2.57 -12.03 22.40
C SER A 78 -3.19 -13.39 22.79
N ARG A 79 -4.25 -13.82 22.09
CA ARG A 79 -4.94 -15.11 22.31
C ARG A 79 -5.13 -15.81 20.99
N MET A 80 -4.78 -17.10 20.92
CA MET A 80 -5.05 -17.93 19.74
C MET A 80 -6.57 -17.96 19.45
N PRO A 81 -7.01 -17.61 18.23
CA PRO A 81 -8.39 -17.77 17.81
C PRO A 81 -8.81 -19.24 17.87
N SER A 82 -10.05 -19.50 18.27
CA SER A 82 -10.71 -20.79 18.09
C SER A 82 -10.89 -21.11 16.60
N LEU A 83 -11.15 -22.37 16.28
CA LEU A 83 -11.43 -22.79 14.89
C LEU A 83 -12.61 -22.02 14.30
N LEU A 84 -13.64 -21.75 15.10
CA LEU A 84 -14.80 -20.98 14.67
C LEU A 84 -14.44 -19.53 14.37
N GLU A 85 -13.71 -18.84 15.26
CA GLU A 85 -13.25 -17.47 15.03
C GLU A 85 -12.36 -17.38 13.78
N TYR A 86 -11.47 -18.36 13.58
CA TYR A 86 -10.59 -18.45 12.42
C TYR A 86 -11.36 -18.62 11.10
N LEU A 87 -12.31 -19.57 11.07
CA LEU A 87 -13.13 -19.83 9.88
C LEU A 87 -14.08 -18.65 9.60
N SER A 88 -14.68 -18.07 10.64
CA SER A 88 -15.53 -16.88 10.53
C SER A 88 -14.75 -15.72 9.90
N TYR A 89 -13.55 -15.44 10.40
CA TYR A 89 -12.70 -14.40 9.83
C TYR A 89 -12.35 -14.69 8.37
N ASN A 90 -11.82 -15.88 8.06
CA ASN A 90 -11.34 -16.19 6.71
C ASN A 90 -12.47 -16.30 5.68
N CYS A 91 -13.58 -16.95 6.03
CA CYS A 91 -14.72 -17.21 5.16
C CYS A 91 -15.83 -16.15 5.23
N ASN A 92 -15.57 -14.99 5.86
CA ASN A 92 -16.52 -13.89 5.90
C ASN A 92 -17.00 -13.48 4.49
N PHE A 93 -18.31 -13.59 4.24
CA PHE A 93 -18.90 -13.41 2.92
C PHE A 93 -18.72 -11.99 2.36
N MET A 94 -18.58 -10.97 3.22
CA MET A 94 -18.45 -9.57 2.80
C MET A 94 -17.15 -9.28 2.03
N GLY A 95 -16.12 -10.12 2.21
CA GLY A 95 -14.79 -9.86 1.63
C GLY A 95 -14.10 -11.09 1.04
N ILE A 96 -14.80 -12.22 0.90
CA ILE A 96 -14.19 -13.48 0.46
C ILE A 96 -13.72 -13.46 -1.00
N LEU A 97 -14.39 -12.70 -1.87
CA LEU A 97 -14.08 -12.71 -3.31
C LEU A 97 -12.98 -11.72 -3.70
N ALA A 98 -13.14 -10.44 -3.36
CA ALA A 98 -12.28 -9.36 -3.83
C ALA A 98 -11.69 -8.50 -2.69
N GLY A 99 -11.82 -8.94 -1.44
CA GLY A 99 -11.52 -8.14 -0.26
C GLY A 99 -12.61 -7.09 0.00
N PRO A 100 -12.29 -5.93 0.61
CA PRO A 100 -10.97 -5.59 1.16
C PRO A 100 -10.53 -6.53 2.27
N THR A 101 -9.21 -6.66 2.45
CA THR A 101 -8.66 -7.33 3.63
C THR A 101 -8.74 -6.40 4.84
N CYS A 102 -8.87 -6.97 6.03
CA CYS A 102 -8.95 -6.24 7.29
C CYS A 102 -8.08 -6.93 8.34
N SER A 103 -7.82 -6.28 9.48
CA SER A 103 -7.15 -6.95 10.59
C SER A 103 -8.13 -7.90 11.30
N TYR A 104 -7.59 -8.95 11.94
CA TYR A 104 -8.42 -9.84 12.75
C TYR A 104 -9.04 -9.10 13.94
N ASN A 105 -8.29 -8.17 14.57
CA ASN A 105 -8.79 -7.39 15.70
C ASN A 105 -9.96 -6.47 15.29
N ASP A 106 -9.90 -5.84 14.11
CA ASP A 106 -11.02 -5.06 13.56
C ASP A 106 -12.25 -5.93 13.29
N TYR A 107 -12.03 -7.10 12.68
CA TYR A 107 -13.11 -8.05 12.39
C TYR A 107 -13.77 -8.58 13.67
N LYS A 108 -12.95 -8.96 14.66
CA LYS A 108 -13.45 -9.43 15.96
C LYS A 108 -14.27 -8.34 16.66
N ALA A 109 -13.76 -7.11 16.70
CA ALA A 109 -14.48 -5.99 17.30
C ALA A 109 -15.81 -5.70 16.58
N PHE A 110 -15.87 -5.90 15.26
CA PHE A 110 -17.11 -5.80 14.50
C PHE A 110 -18.13 -6.88 14.88
N ILE A 111 -17.71 -8.16 14.92
CA ILE A 111 -18.58 -9.28 15.29
C ILE A 111 -19.08 -9.16 16.75
N GLU A 112 -18.24 -8.67 17.65
CA GLU A 112 -18.59 -8.45 19.07
C GLU A 112 -19.38 -7.15 19.32
N GLY A 113 -19.56 -6.31 18.30
CA GLY A 113 -20.25 -5.02 18.42
C GLY A 113 -19.47 -3.94 19.20
N THR A 114 -18.17 -4.13 19.41
CA THR A 114 -17.30 -3.21 20.15
C THR A 114 -16.52 -2.25 19.25
N CYS A 115 -16.64 -2.37 17.93
CA CYS A 115 -15.88 -1.59 16.93
C CYS A 115 -16.03 -0.06 17.03
N TYR A 116 -17.08 0.43 17.66
CA TYR A 116 -17.32 1.86 17.86
C TYR A 116 -16.56 2.42 19.08
N GLN A 117 -16.43 1.65 20.17
CA GLN A 117 -15.98 2.15 21.48
C GLN A 117 -14.55 2.75 21.49
N PRO A 118 -13.51 2.11 20.91
CA PRO A 118 -12.16 2.67 20.92
C PRO A 118 -12.05 3.93 20.05
N ARG A 119 -12.83 4.01 18.96
CA ARG A 119 -12.75 5.10 17.97
C ARG A 119 -13.48 6.36 18.40
N HIS A 120 -14.40 6.25 19.36
CA HIS A 120 -14.97 7.40 20.06
C HIS A 120 -13.97 8.07 21.00
N GLN A 121 -13.02 7.31 21.58
CA GLN A 121 -12.04 7.82 22.55
C GLN A 121 -10.86 8.56 21.91
N GLU A 122 -10.39 8.19 20.72
CA GLU A 122 -9.29 8.92 20.05
C GLU A 122 -9.63 10.37 19.70
N ASN A 123 -10.92 10.67 19.48
CA ASN A 123 -11.40 12.04 19.26
C ASN A 123 -11.65 12.80 20.57
N ALA A 124 -11.49 12.16 21.74
CA ALA A 124 -11.73 12.73 23.06
C ALA A 124 -10.50 13.43 23.67
N ASN A 125 -9.50 13.80 22.86
CA ASN A 125 -8.39 14.67 23.28
C ASN A 125 -8.85 16.13 23.48
N GLY A 126 -9.75 16.35 24.44
CA GLY A 126 -9.74 17.56 25.27
C GLY A 126 -10.86 18.59 25.11
N LYS A 127 -11.90 18.37 24.29
CA LYS A 127 -13.12 19.22 24.32
C LYS A 127 -14.37 18.40 24.00
N GLU A 128 -14.92 17.73 25.01
CA GLU A 128 -16.31 17.28 24.96
C GLU A 128 -17.23 18.52 24.92
N ASN A 129 -17.61 18.96 23.73
CA ASN A 129 -18.90 19.63 23.60
C ASN A 129 -19.96 18.52 23.62
N GLY A 130 -20.44 18.20 24.83
CA GLY A 130 -21.41 17.14 25.14
C GLY A 130 -22.79 17.32 24.51
N LYS A 131 -22.87 17.33 23.17
CA LYS A 131 -24.12 17.43 22.40
C LYS A 131 -24.34 16.33 21.37
N TYR A 132 -23.35 15.49 21.06
CA TYR A 132 -23.59 14.34 20.20
C TYR A 132 -24.01 13.16 21.06
N LYS A 133 -25.33 13.09 21.32
CA LYS A 133 -25.97 11.86 21.79
C LYS A 133 -25.49 10.73 20.87
N GLN A 134 -24.85 9.74 21.47
CA GLN A 134 -24.20 8.59 20.85
C GLN A 134 -25.21 7.75 20.03
N THR A 135 -25.59 8.22 18.86
CA THR A 135 -26.36 7.43 17.89
C THR A 135 -25.37 6.69 17.01
N GLU A 136 -25.57 5.38 16.85
CA GLU A 136 -24.80 4.58 15.89
C GLU A 136 -24.78 5.30 14.53
N PRO A 137 -23.59 5.55 13.97
CA PRO A 137 -23.49 6.29 12.73
C PRO A 137 -24.19 5.51 11.61
N SER A 138 -24.95 6.22 10.77
CA SER A 138 -25.58 5.58 9.61
C SER A 138 -24.59 5.49 8.44
N PRO A 139 -24.40 4.31 7.81
CA PRO A 139 -23.57 4.17 6.62
C PRO A 139 -24.29 4.58 5.32
N LYS A 140 -25.58 4.93 5.39
CA LYS A 140 -26.45 5.07 4.20
C LYS A 140 -25.88 6.03 3.15
N ASN A 141 -25.44 7.21 3.56
CA ASN A 141 -24.95 8.24 2.64
C ASN A 141 -23.63 7.80 1.98
N ASP A 142 -22.69 7.25 2.75
CA ASP A 142 -21.43 6.70 2.25
C ASP A 142 -21.67 5.53 1.29
N VAL A 143 -22.59 4.63 1.60
CA VAL A 143 -22.95 3.51 0.72
C VAL A 143 -23.54 4.03 -0.60
N ILE A 144 -24.47 4.98 -0.56
CA ILE A 144 -25.03 5.59 -1.78
C ILE A 144 -23.92 6.26 -2.61
N SER A 145 -23.04 7.04 -1.97
CA SER A 145 -21.92 7.70 -2.64
C SER A 145 -20.97 6.69 -3.32
N LYS A 146 -20.64 5.60 -2.62
CA LYS A 146 -19.81 4.51 -3.16
C LYS A 146 -20.50 3.79 -4.31
N LEU A 147 -21.82 3.54 -4.24
CA LEU A 147 -22.59 2.96 -5.34
C LEU A 147 -22.64 3.88 -6.57
N CYS A 148 -22.78 5.19 -6.39
CA CYS A 148 -22.66 6.16 -7.49
C CYS A 148 -21.26 6.12 -8.11
N THR A 149 -20.20 6.07 -7.29
CA THR A 149 -18.81 5.93 -7.75
C THR A 149 -18.62 4.64 -8.56
N CYS A 150 -19.22 3.53 -8.12
CA CYS A 150 -19.21 2.27 -8.85
C CYS A 150 -19.89 2.38 -10.22
N ALA A 151 -21.09 2.98 -10.27
CA ALA A 151 -21.83 3.17 -11.52
C ALA A 151 -21.05 4.01 -12.54
N ILE A 152 -20.48 5.13 -12.08
CA ILE A 152 -19.65 6.02 -12.92
C ILE A 152 -18.39 5.28 -13.40
N SER A 153 -17.67 4.60 -12.51
CA SER A 153 -16.44 3.88 -12.85
C SER A 153 -16.70 2.76 -13.85
N LEU A 154 -17.78 2.00 -13.68
CA LEU A 154 -18.17 0.94 -14.59
C LEU A 154 -18.57 1.50 -15.95
N ALA A 155 -19.36 2.58 -15.99
CA ALA A 155 -19.74 3.24 -17.24
C ALA A 155 -18.51 3.74 -18.02
N ILE A 156 -17.61 4.46 -17.36
CA ILE A 156 -16.37 4.95 -17.98
C ILE A 156 -15.54 3.78 -18.52
N TYR A 157 -15.37 2.71 -17.74
CA TYR A 157 -14.62 1.53 -18.18
C TYR A 157 -15.26 0.94 -19.44
N LEU A 158 -16.55 0.59 -19.40
CA LEU A 158 -17.25 -0.07 -20.50
C LEU A 158 -17.27 0.79 -21.78
N SER A 159 -17.32 2.12 -21.65
CA SER A 159 -17.26 3.03 -22.79
C SER A 159 -15.87 3.19 -23.40
N LEU A 160 -14.83 3.30 -22.58
CA LEU A 160 -13.50 3.69 -23.06
C LEU A 160 -12.54 2.52 -23.32
N TYR A 161 -12.71 1.38 -22.64
CA TYR A 161 -11.70 0.32 -22.70
C TYR A 161 -11.50 -0.26 -24.11
N LYS A 162 -12.55 -0.34 -24.92
CA LYS A 162 -12.47 -0.80 -26.32
C LYS A 162 -11.88 0.25 -27.26
N LEU A 163 -12.01 1.53 -26.91
CA LEU A 163 -11.56 2.65 -27.74
C LEU A 163 -10.05 2.91 -27.56
N LEU A 164 -9.52 2.59 -26.38
CA LEU A 164 -8.14 2.87 -25.99
C LEU A 164 -7.44 1.60 -25.48
N PRO A 165 -7.30 0.55 -26.32
CA PRO A 165 -6.60 -0.68 -25.92
C PRO A 165 -5.12 -0.41 -25.65
N VAL A 166 -4.59 -0.99 -24.58
CA VAL A 166 -3.17 -0.83 -24.20
C VAL A 166 -2.25 -1.46 -25.24
N GLU A 167 -2.71 -2.52 -25.91
CA GLU A 167 -2.00 -3.26 -26.96
C GLU A 167 -1.63 -2.38 -28.16
N ARG A 168 -2.38 -1.30 -28.42
CA ARG A 168 -2.01 -0.34 -29.47
C ARG A 168 -0.69 0.38 -29.19
N SER A 169 -0.26 0.48 -27.92
CA SER A 169 1.03 1.08 -27.58
C SER A 169 2.25 0.29 -28.07
N ILE A 170 2.04 -0.95 -28.53
CA ILE A 170 3.07 -1.83 -29.10
C ILE A 170 2.76 -2.24 -30.54
N ASP A 171 1.73 -1.65 -31.14
CA ASP A 171 1.38 -1.85 -32.53
C ASP A 171 2.40 -1.13 -33.43
N ASP A 172 2.92 -1.82 -34.45
CA ASP A 172 4.02 -1.28 -35.27
C ASP A 172 3.58 -0.08 -36.09
N ASP A 173 2.36 -0.10 -36.62
CA ASP A 173 1.82 1.02 -37.39
C ASP A 173 1.67 2.25 -36.50
N PHE A 174 1.09 2.09 -35.30
CA PHE A 174 0.97 3.18 -34.34
C PHE A 174 2.33 3.75 -33.91
N VAL A 175 3.27 2.89 -33.51
CA VAL A 175 4.59 3.30 -33.03
C VAL A 175 5.41 4.02 -34.10
N ASN A 176 5.33 3.59 -35.36
CA ASN A 176 6.10 4.18 -36.45
C ASN A 176 5.46 5.45 -37.03
N SER A 177 4.13 5.54 -37.04
CA SER A 177 3.40 6.67 -37.64
C SER A 177 3.12 7.83 -36.66
N THR A 178 3.14 7.57 -35.36
CA THR A 178 2.70 8.54 -34.35
C THR A 178 3.91 9.20 -33.67
N PRO A 179 3.98 10.55 -33.60
CA PRO A 179 5.00 11.25 -32.83
C PRO A 179 5.07 10.80 -31.36
N PHE A 180 6.28 10.71 -30.80
CA PHE A 180 6.50 10.18 -29.45
C PHE A 180 5.65 10.84 -28.36
N HIS A 181 5.47 12.18 -28.40
CA HIS A 181 4.64 12.88 -27.40
C HIS A 181 3.16 12.45 -27.45
N LEU A 182 2.63 12.12 -28.63
CA LEU A 182 1.28 11.57 -28.77
C LEU A 182 1.20 10.11 -28.31
N GLN A 183 2.28 9.33 -28.45
CA GLN A 183 2.37 7.99 -27.85
C GLN A 183 2.32 8.05 -26.32
N VAL A 184 2.97 9.05 -25.71
CA VAL A 184 2.94 9.30 -24.25
C VAL A 184 1.51 9.63 -23.81
N VAL A 185 0.83 10.56 -24.50
CA VAL A 185 -0.56 10.91 -24.21
C VAL A 185 -1.48 9.70 -24.39
N TYR A 186 -1.31 8.94 -25.47
CA TYR A 186 -2.09 7.72 -25.71
C TYR A 186 -1.92 6.72 -24.58
N LEU A 187 -0.68 6.44 -24.16
CA LEU A 187 -0.41 5.50 -23.07
C LEU A 187 -1.11 5.96 -21.78
N TYR A 188 -1.01 7.25 -21.44
CA TYR A 188 -1.73 7.78 -20.27
C TYR A 188 -3.24 7.57 -20.38
N LEU A 189 -3.85 7.92 -21.53
CA LEU A 189 -5.28 7.76 -21.76
C LEU A 189 -5.73 6.29 -21.74
N ALA A 190 -4.95 5.38 -22.33
CA ALA A 190 -5.23 3.95 -22.32
C ALA A 190 -5.19 3.37 -20.91
N MET A 191 -4.19 3.75 -20.10
CA MET A 191 -4.09 3.32 -18.71
C MET A 191 -5.19 3.95 -17.84
N LEU A 192 -5.54 5.20 -18.10
CA LEU A 192 -6.67 5.88 -17.43
C LEU A 192 -8.01 5.23 -17.79
N ALA A 193 -8.20 4.78 -19.03
CA ALA A 193 -9.41 4.06 -19.46
C ALA A 193 -9.51 2.65 -18.86
N LEU A 194 -8.37 2.00 -18.59
CA LEU A 194 -8.31 0.65 -18.03
C LEU A 194 -8.56 0.63 -16.51
N ARG A 195 -8.09 1.67 -15.80
CA ARG A 195 -8.09 1.75 -14.32
C ARG A 195 -9.48 1.64 -13.65
N PRO A 196 -10.58 2.20 -14.20
CA PRO A 196 -11.87 2.26 -13.52
C PRO A 196 -12.50 0.90 -13.22
N LYS A 197 -12.09 -0.18 -13.89
CA LYS A 197 -12.51 -1.56 -13.50
C LYS A 197 -12.12 -1.91 -12.06
N TYR A 198 -10.95 -1.44 -11.62
CA TYR A 198 -10.49 -1.64 -10.24
C TYR A 198 -11.25 -0.72 -9.27
N TYR A 199 -11.54 0.51 -9.71
CA TYR A 199 -12.37 1.45 -8.94
C TYR A 199 -13.75 0.89 -8.66
N PHE A 200 -14.38 0.30 -9.67
CA PHE A 200 -15.65 -0.39 -9.53
C PHE A 200 -15.56 -1.53 -8.51
N VAL A 201 -14.72 -2.54 -8.75
CA VAL A 201 -14.70 -3.76 -7.92
C VAL A 201 -14.35 -3.47 -6.46
N TRP A 202 -13.31 -2.65 -6.21
CA TRP A 202 -12.88 -2.39 -4.84
C TRP A 202 -13.78 -1.40 -4.10
N THR A 203 -14.39 -0.43 -4.78
CA THR A 203 -15.38 0.46 -4.15
C THR A 203 -16.68 -0.28 -3.85
N LEU A 204 -17.08 -1.24 -4.70
CA LEU A 204 -18.26 -2.07 -4.45
C LEU A 204 -18.05 -2.98 -3.24
N ALA A 205 -16.88 -3.61 -3.15
CA ALA A 205 -16.50 -4.42 -2.00
C ALA A 205 -16.52 -3.62 -0.69
N ASP A 206 -15.99 -2.41 -0.73
CA ASP A 206 -16.03 -1.47 0.40
C ASP A 206 -17.47 -1.05 0.77
N ALA A 207 -18.32 -0.77 -0.23
CA ALA A 207 -19.74 -0.47 -0.02
C ALA A 207 -20.51 -1.63 0.64
N ILE A 208 -20.22 -2.88 0.27
CA ILE A 208 -20.85 -4.08 0.87
C ILE A 208 -20.52 -4.18 2.36
N ASN A 209 -19.25 -3.97 2.73
CA ASN A 209 -18.84 -4.00 4.13
C ASN A 209 -19.50 -2.87 4.92
N ASN A 210 -19.50 -1.64 4.37
CA ASN A 210 -20.17 -0.50 5.00
C ASN A 210 -21.67 -0.72 5.18
N ALA A 211 -22.34 -1.32 4.20
CA ALA A 211 -23.77 -1.64 4.29
C ALA A 211 -24.08 -2.65 5.40
N ALA A 212 -23.13 -3.54 5.72
CA ALA A 212 -23.20 -4.46 6.84
C ALA A 212 -22.80 -3.82 8.19
N GLY A 213 -22.44 -2.53 8.21
CA GLY A 213 -21.98 -1.82 9.41
C GLY A 213 -20.48 -1.99 9.72
N PHE A 214 -19.70 -2.59 8.82
CA PHE A 214 -18.25 -2.73 8.98
C PHE A 214 -17.51 -1.71 8.10
N GLY A 215 -16.65 -0.88 8.72
CA GLY A 215 -15.88 0.14 7.96
C GLY A 215 -15.80 1.51 8.63
N PHE A 216 -16.49 1.70 9.76
CA PHE A 216 -16.47 2.96 10.51
C PHE A 216 -15.08 3.27 11.08
N ASN A 217 -14.60 4.50 10.89
CA ASN A 217 -13.25 4.95 11.22
C ASN A 217 -13.24 6.27 12.01
N GLY A 218 -14.20 6.42 12.94
CA GLY A 218 -14.38 7.63 13.74
C GLY A 218 -15.07 8.76 12.97
N TYR A 219 -14.92 9.99 13.45
CA TYR A 219 -15.54 11.17 12.86
C TYR A 219 -14.51 12.14 12.28
N ASN A 220 -14.91 12.86 11.24
CA ASN A 220 -14.21 14.02 10.71
C ASN A 220 -14.27 15.21 11.68
N LYS A 221 -13.48 16.25 11.40
CA LYS A 221 -13.47 17.49 12.18
C LYS A 221 -14.81 18.22 12.21
N ASP A 222 -15.63 18.01 11.19
CA ASP A 222 -16.99 18.56 11.05
C ASP A 222 -18.06 17.70 11.75
N GLY A 223 -17.67 16.57 12.36
CA GLY A 223 -18.57 15.64 13.02
C GLY A 223 -19.25 14.63 12.09
N SER A 224 -18.94 14.61 10.78
CA SER A 224 -19.45 13.58 9.87
C SER A 224 -18.75 12.22 10.12
N PRO A 225 -19.48 11.08 10.07
CA PRO A 225 -18.88 9.77 10.26
C PRO A 225 -17.98 9.41 9.08
N ARG A 226 -16.81 8.83 9.36
CA ARG A 226 -15.93 8.28 8.33
C ARG A 226 -16.17 6.80 8.17
N TRP A 227 -16.36 6.36 6.92
CA TRP A 227 -16.51 4.96 6.57
C TRP A 227 -15.42 4.47 5.63
N ASP A 228 -14.16 4.69 6.02
CA ASP A 228 -12.97 4.42 5.21
C ASP A 228 -11.95 3.46 5.86
N LEU A 229 -12.33 2.75 6.93
CA LEU A 229 -11.41 1.89 7.71
C LEU A 229 -10.68 0.87 6.86
N ILE A 230 -11.43 0.19 6.00
CA ILE A 230 -10.96 -0.91 5.16
C ILE A 230 -10.97 -0.52 3.67
N SER A 231 -11.08 0.78 3.36
CA SER A 231 -11.06 1.25 1.98
C SER A 231 -9.76 0.86 1.29
N ASN A 232 -9.90 0.33 0.07
CA ASN A 232 -8.75 -0.06 -0.77
C ASN A 232 -8.31 1.07 -1.71
N LEU A 233 -9.10 2.13 -1.84
CA LEU A 233 -8.89 3.18 -2.84
C LEU A 233 -9.19 4.55 -2.27
N ARG A 234 -8.36 5.52 -2.67
CA ARG A 234 -8.68 6.95 -2.61
C ARG A 234 -8.51 7.56 -3.99
N ILE A 235 -9.58 7.54 -4.78
CA ILE A 235 -9.54 7.81 -6.23
C ILE A 235 -8.94 9.19 -6.53
N LEU A 236 -9.36 10.23 -5.81
CA LEU A 236 -8.83 11.58 -6.04
C LEU A 236 -7.33 11.66 -5.71
N ASP A 237 -6.88 11.04 -4.63
CA ASP A 237 -5.45 11.01 -4.27
C ASP A 237 -4.60 10.22 -5.28
N ILE A 238 -5.21 9.27 -6.00
CA ILE A 238 -4.59 8.52 -7.10
C ILE A 238 -4.50 9.41 -8.36
N GLU A 239 -5.62 9.98 -8.79
CA GLU A 239 -5.69 10.76 -10.04
C GLU A 239 -4.88 12.06 -9.94
N PHE A 240 -4.76 12.64 -8.75
CA PHE A 240 -4.00 13.87 -8.50
C PHE A 240 -2.65 13.61 -7.80
N ALA A 241 -2.16 12.37 -7.80
CA ALA A 241 -0.89 12.03 -7.16
C ALA A 241 0.30 12.80 -7.75
N THR A 242 1.01 13.57 -6.91
CA THR A 242 2.26 14.29 -7.28
C THR A 242 3.54 13.46 -7.07
N SER A 243 3.40 12.18 -6.75
CA SER A 243 4.52 11.22 -6.83
C SER A 243 4.06 9.79 -6.92
N PHE A 244 4.96 8.97 -7.44
CA PHE A 244 4.91 7.51 -7.38
C PHE A 244 4.50 6.94 -6.01
N LYS A 245 5.12 7.41 -4.91
CA LYS A 245 4.76 6.93 -3.56
C LYS A 245 3.31 7.27 -3.19
N LEU A 246 2.89 8.51 -3.39
CA LEU A 246 1.52 8.94 -3.09
C LEU A 246 0.49 8.14 -3.89
N PHE A 247 0.78 7.84 -5.16
CA PHE A 247 -0.08 6.96 -5.97
C PHE A 247 -0.20 5.56 -5.33
N LEU A 248 0.95 4.94 -5.02
CA LEU A 248 0.97 3.59 -4.44
C LEU A 248 0.33 3.50 -3.06
N ASP A 249 0.49 4.53 -2.22
CA ASP A 249 -0.08 4.56 -0.88
C ASP A 249 -1.62 4.64 -0.89
N ASN A 250 -2.22 5.03 -2.02
CA ASN A 250 -3.67 5.17 -2.18
C ASN A 250 -4.30 4.12 -3.10
N TRP A 251 -3.48 3.27 -3.73
CA TRP A 251 -3.89 2.18 -4.61
C TRP A 251 -3.80 0.83 -3.89
N ASN A 252 -4.91 0.11 -3.79
CA ASN A 252 -5.00 -1.19 -3.12
C ASN A 252 -4.41 -1.14 -1.70
N ILE A 253 -4.91 -0.19 -0.91
CA ILE A 253 -4.35 0.22 0.39
C ILE A 253 -4.16 -0.97 1.34
N GLN A 254 -5.14 -1.87 1.45
CA GLN A 254 -5.06 -2.99 2.40
C GLN A 254 -3.99 -4.01 1.98
N THR A 255 -3.80 -4.22 0.68
CA THR A 255 -2.68 -5.02 0.15
C THR A 255 -1.34 -4.35 0.43
N ALA A 256 -1.23 -3.03 0.24
CA ALA A 256 -0.01 -2.30 0.55
C ALA A 256 0.35 -2.37 2.05
N LEU A 257 -0.67 -2.30 2.92
CA LEU A 257 -0.50 -2.49 4.36
C LEU A 257 -0.07 -3.92 4.71
N TRP A 258 -0.67 -4.93 4.09
CA TRP A 258 -0.23 -6.33 4.23
C TRP A 258 1.24 -6.49 3.84
N LEU A 259 1.63 -6.07 2.64
CA LEU A 259 3.00 -6.09 2.14
C LEU A 259 3.97 -5.39 3.10
N LYS A 260 3.56 -4.24 3.66
CA LYS A 260 4.36 -3.52 4.65
C LYS A 260 4.57 -4.35 5.92
N ARG A 261 3.51 -4.94 6.46
CA ARG A 261 3.48 -5.67 7.73
C ARG A 261 4.19 -7.02 7.66
N VAL A 262 4.03 -7.76 6.57
CA VAL A 262 4.60 -9.13 6.45
C VAL A 262 5.99 -9.13 5.83
N CYS A 263 6.35 -8.10 5.05
CA CYS A 263 7.62 -8.05 4.32
C CYS A 263 8.45 -6.81 4.69
N TYR A 264 7.98 -5.59 4.37
CA TYR A 264 8.81 -4.38 4.45
C TYR A 264 9.41 -4.16 5.84
N GLU A 265 8.57 -4.20 6.89
CA GLU A 265 9.00 -3.96 8.28
C GLU A 265 9.85 -5.10 8.83
N ARG A 266 9.72 -6.31 8.27
CA ARG A 266 10.39 -7.53 8.73
C ARG A 266 11.68 -7.84 7.96
N CYS A 267 11.89 -7.18 6.82
CA CYS A 267 13.06 -7.40 5.98
C CYS A 267 14.25 -6.54 6.45
N PRO A 268 15.39 -7.15 6.81
CA PRO A 268 16.58 -6.40 7.22
C PRO A 268 17.31 -5.78 6.01
N ILE A 269 17.31 -6.47 4.86
CA ILE A 269 18.13 -6.15 3.68
C ILE A 269 17.21 -5.72 2.53
N ASN A 270 17.34 -4.46 2.10
CA ASN A 270 16.58 -3.86 1.00
C ASN A 270 15.06 -4.15 1.04
N PRO A 271 14.35 -3.61 2.06
CA PRO A 271 12.93 -3.89 2.27
C PRO A 271 12.06 -3.44 1.10
N THR A 272 12.46 -2.40 0.36
CA THR A 272 11.75 -1.98 -0.85
C THR A 272 11.79 -3.07 -1.92
N ALA A 273 12.98 -3.56 -2.29
CA ALA A 273 13.08 -4.61 -3.31
C ALA A 273 12.33 -5.88 -2.91
N ALA A 274 12.49 -6.33 -1.66
CA ALA A 274 11.78 -7.51 -1.15
C ALA A 274 10.25 -7.36 -1.24
N THR A 275 9.74 -6.16 -0.94
CA THR A 275 8.29 -5.88 -0.99
C THR A 275 7.75 -5.91 -2.43
N PHE A 276 8.46 -5.30 -3.38
CA PHE A 276 8.07 -5.31 -4.80
C PHE A 276 8.14 -6.74 -5.38
N LEU A 277 9.15 -7.53 -5.03
CA LEU A 277 9.26 -8.93 -5.44
C LEU A 277 8.13 -9.79 -4.85
N LEU A 278 7.81 -9.60 -3.57
CA LEU A 278 6.67 -10.27 -2.96
C LEU A 278 5.35 -9.90 -3.66
N SER A 279 5.17 -8.62 -4.00
CA SER A 279 4.02 -8.16 -4.76
C SER A 279 3.93 -8.87 -6.12
N ALA A 280 5.05 -9.01 -6.84
CA ALA A 280 5.09 -9.74 -8.11
C ALA A 280 4.64 -11.20 -7.95
N MET A 281 5.23 -11.92 -6.98
CA MET A 281 4.87 -13.31 -6.70
C MET A 281 3.41 -13.47 -6.29
N TRP A 282 2.87 -12.53 -5.51
CA TRP A 282 1.47 -12.54 -5.10
C TRP A 282 0.52 -12.35 -6.29
N HIS A 283 0.85 -11.49 -7.25
CA HIS A 283 0.06 -11.30 -8.47
C HIS A 283 0.12 -12.51 -9.43
N GLY A 284 1.27 -13.19 -9.49
CA GLY A 284 1.39 -14.52 -10.07
C GLY A 284 2.56 -14.70 -11.01
N VAL A 285 2.42 -15.65 -11.94
CA VAL A 285 3.56 -16.17 -12.73
C VAL A 285 3.75 -15.51 -14.09
N TYR A 286 2.86 -14.61 -14.51
CA TYR A 286 3.04 -13.88 -15.76
C TYR A 286 4.29 -12.97 -15.68
N PRO A 287 5.22 -13.07 -16.65
CA PRO A 287 6.46 -12.30 -16.62
C PRO A 287 6.27 -10.76 -16.57
N GLY A 288 5.18 -10.26 -17.13
CA GLY A 288 4.82 -8.83 -17.11
C GLY A 288 4.67 -8.26 -15.70
N TYR A 289 4.24 -9.07 -14.74
CA TYR A 289 4.20 -8.68 -13.32
C TYR A 289 5.60 -8.39 -12.81
N TYR A 290 6.54 -9.31 -12.99
CA TYR A 290 7.92 -9.14 -12.54
C TYR A 290 8.58 -7.92 -13.19
N LEU A 291 8.38 -7.70 -14.49
CA LEU A 291 8.87 -6.50 -15.18
C LEU A 291 8.29 -5.20 -14.57
N THR A 292 7.01 -5.19 -14.26
CA THR A 292 6.33 -4.05 -13.61
C THR A 292 6.94 -3.74 -12.25
N PHE A 293 7.03 -4.75 -11.38
CA PHE A 293 7.50 -4.52 -10.01
C PHE A 293 8.99 -4.22 -9.95
N LEU A 294 9.81 -4.80 -10.83
CA LEU A 294 11.23 -4.43 -10.97
C LEU A 294 11.39 -2.97 -11.42
N THR A 295 10.63 -2.53 -12.43
CA THR A 295 10.59 -1.11 -12.84
C THR A 295 10.13 -0.22 -11.68
N GLY A 296 9.12 -0.66 -10.91
CA GLY A 296 8.61 0.04 -9.74
C GLY A 296 9.65 0.29 -8.64
N ILE A 297 10.65 -0.59 -8.48
CA ILE A 297 11.78 -0.37 -7.57
C ILE A 297 12.57 0.86 -8.00
N GLY A 298 13.00 0.90 -9.26
CA GLY A 298 13.77 2.02 -9.82
C GLY A 298 13.00 3.35 -9.74
N MET A 299 11.72 3.33 -10.13
CA MET A 299 10.83 4.49 -10.07
C MET A 299 10.66 5.01 -8.63
N THR A 300 10.48 4.10 -7.67
CA THR A 300 10.33 4.48 -6.25
C THR A 300 11.61 5.12 -5.71
N MET A 301 12.78 4.60 -6.09
CA MET A 301 14.07 5.16 -5.68
C MET A 301 14.31 6.54 -6.29
N ALA A 302 14.08 6.68 -7.60
CA ALA A 302 14.24 7.95 -8.31
C ALA A 302 13.26 9.02 -7.80
N ALA A 303 11.98 8.68 -7.65
CA ALA A 303 10.97 9.61 -7.13
C ALA A 303 11.29 10.07 -5.69
N ARG A 304 11.87 9.19 -4.87
CA ARG A 304 12.35 9.55 -3.52
C ARG A 304 13.52 10.52 -3.59
N ALA A 305 14.47 10.29 -4.48
CA ALA A 305 15.64 11.16 -4.65
C ALA A 305 15.26 12.56 -5.12
N VAL A 306 14.37 12.66 -6.11
CA VAL A 306 13.79 13.93 -6.57
C VAL A 306 13.05 14.64 -5.44
N ARG A 307 12.15 13.96 -4.73
CA ARG A 307 11.40 14.60 -3.63
C ARG A 307 12.31 15.08 -2.50
N HIS A 308 13.39 14.36 -2.19
CA HIS A 308 14.30 14.73 -1.12
C HIS A 308 15.16 15.95 -1.49
N ASN A 309 15.71 15.96 -2.71
CA ASN A 309 16.71 16.95 -3.12
C ASN A 309 16.09 18.15 -3.84
N ILE A 310 15.02 17.99 -4.60
CA ILE A 310 14.49 19.04 -5.49
C ILE A 310 13.30 19.78 -4.85
N ARG A 311 12.37 19.04 -4.23
CA ARG A 311 11.13 19.64 -3.67
C ARG A 311 11.38 20.83 -2.74
N PRO A 312 12.39 20.84 -1.82
CA PRO A 312 12.59 21.97 -0.91
C PRO A 312 12.74 23.32 -1.62
N TYR A 313 13.36 23.36 -2.80
CA TYR A 313 13.55 24.60 -3.58
C TYR A 313 12.23 25.17 -4.13
N PHE A 314 11.19 24.37 -4.23
CA PHE A 314 9.88 24.79 -4.72
C PHE A 314 8.88 25.11 -3.60
N LEU A 315 9.24 24.85 -2.33
CA LEU A 315 8.39 25.16 -1.17
C LEU A 315 8.55 26.61 -0.66
N VAL A 316 9.33 27.43 -1.37
CA VAL A 316 9.63 28.82 -0.98
C VAL A 316 8.43 29.75 -1.16
N SER A 317 7.52 29.44 -2.08
CA SER A 317 6.29 30.21 -2.33
C SER A 317 5.19 29.31 -2.91
N ASP A 318 3.94 29.65 -2.66
CA ASP A 318 2.77 28.90 -3.14
C ASP A 318 2.72 28.79 -4.67
N SER A 319 3.18 29.80 -5.40
CA SER A 319 3.25 29.75 -6.88
C SER A 319 4.27 28.71 -7.37
N TYR A 320 5.47 28.70 -6.78
CA TYR A 320 6.51 27.72 -7.13
C TYR A 320 6.09 26.30 -6.75
N LYS A 321 5.42 26.15 -5.62
CA LYS A 321 4.85 24.87 -5.19
C LYS A 321 3.79 24.40 -6.18
N GLY A 322 2.89 25.28 -6.62
CA GLY A 322 1.88 24.96 -7.63
C GLY A 322 2.49 24.47 -8.94
N ILE A 323 3.54 25.14 -9.43
CA ILE A 323 4.29 24.71 -10.63
C ILE A 323 4.90 23.33 -10.42
N TYR A 324 5.57 23.10 -9.29
CA TYR A 324 6.14 21.80 -8.95
C TYR A 324 5.09 20.70 -8.89
N ASP A 325 3.93 20.97 -8.27
CA ASP A 325 2.85 20.01 -8.11
C ASP A 325 2.25 19.63 -9.48
N VAL A 326 2.04 20.57 -10.39
CA VAL A 326 1.57 20.29 -11.77
C VAL A 326 2.59 19.45 -12.55
N ILE A 327 3.86 19.83 -12.52
CA ILE A 327 4.93 19.10 -13.23
C ILE A 327 5.07 17.68 -12.69
N THR A 328 5.12 17.53 -11.36
CA THR A 328 5.30 16.23 -10.73
C THR A 328 4.06 15.36 -10.80
N TRP A 329 2.86 15.93 -10.85
CA TRP A 329 1.64 15.22 -11.18
C TRP A 329 1.72 14.61 -12.60
N ALA A 330 2.00 15.42 -13.62
CA ALA A 330 2.08 14.95 -14.99
C ALA A 330 3.13 13.84 -15.14
N TRP A 331 4.33 14.04 -14.58
CA TRP A 331 5.39 13.03 -14.56
C TRP A 331 5.00 11.77 -13.81
N THR A 332 4.26 11.87 -12.70
CA THR A 332 3.80 10.71 -11.94
C THR A 332 2.85 9.85 -12.77
N GLN A 333 1.91 10.47 -13.48
CA GLN A 333 0.96 9.74 -14.31
C GLN A 333 1.65 9.02 -15.47
N VAL A 334 2.65 9.64 -16.10
CA VAL A 334 3.47 8.99 -17.14
C VAL A 334 4.30 7.86 -16.55
N ALA A 335 4.98 8.08 -15.43
CA ALA A 335 5.84 7.08 -14.79
C ALA A 335 5.05 5.84 -14.35
N ILE A 336 3.85 6.02 -13.77
CA ILE A 336 2.97 4.92 -13.40
C ILE A 336 2.48 4.18 -14.64
N SER A 337 2.02 4.90 -15.68
CA SER A 337 1.54 4.29 -16.91
C SER A 337 2.62 3.44 -17.59
N TYR A 338 3.85 3.95 -17.67
CA TYR A 338 5.01 3.20 -18.18
C TYR A 338 5.35 1.99 -17.32
N THR A 339 5.30 2.13 -15.99
CA THR A 339 5.61 1.04 -15.06
C THR A 339 4.62 -0.10 -15.17
N VAL A 340 3.32 0.20 -15.32
CA VAL A 340 2.23 -0.77 -15.28
C VAL A 340 1.92 -1.35 -16.68
N ALA A 341 2.40 -0.77 -17.77
CA ALA A 341 2.19 -1.31 -19.12
C ALA A 341 2.52 -2.84 -19.24
N PRO A 342 3.68 -3.34 -18.76
CA PRO A 342 3.96 -4.78 -18.75
C PRO A 342 2.96 -5.61 -17.93
N PHE A 343 2.41 -5.05 -16.85
CA PHE A 343 1.40 -5.71 -16.02
C PHE A 343 0.17 -6.06 -16.83
N VAL A 344 -0.19 -5.19 -17.77
CA VAL A 344 -1.35 -5.37 -18.66
C VAL A 344 -0.98 -6.28 -19.84
N LEU A 345 0.22 -6.15 -20.38
CA LEU A 345 0.70 -6.95 -21.52
C LEU A 345 1.03 -8.40 -21.17
N LEU A 346 1.25 -8.71 -19.89
CA LEU A 346 1.50 -10.04 -19.28
C LEU A 346 2.76 -10.79 -19.74
N ALA A 347 3.17 -10.67 -21.00
CA ALA A 347 4.24 -11.46 -21.62
C ALA A 347 5.53 -10.65 -21.84
N VAL A 348 6.67 -11.34 -21.85
CA VAL A 348 8.01 -10.73 -22.02
C VAL A 348 8.15 -10.03 -23.37
N GLY A 349 7.77 -10.70 -24.47
CA GLY A 349 7.94 -10.16 -25.83
C GLY A 349 7.25 -8.81 -26.03
N PRO A 350 5.92 -8.73 -25.81
CA PRO A 350 5.17 -7.47 -25.83
C PRO A 350 5.75 -6.40 -24.90
N SER A 351 6.12 -6.77 -23.68
CA SER A 351 6.67 -5.83 -22.69
C SER A 351 8.04 -5.26 -23.10
N LEU A 352 8.92 -6.09 -23.66
CA LEU A 352 10.22 -5.62 -24.16
C LEU A 352 10.07 -4.80 -25.44
N LYS A 353 9.09 -5.13 -26.30
CA LYS A 353 8.73 -4.31 -27.47
C LYS A 353 8.31 -2.91 -27.03
N PHE A 354 7.43 -2.82 -26.03
CA PHE A 354 7.03 -1.55 -25.41
C PHE A 354 8.24 -0.76 -24.87
N TYR A 355 9.12 -1.38 -24.09
CA TYR A 355 10.28 -0.67 -23.56
C TYR A 355 11.25 -0.20 -24.65
N ARG A 356 11.41 -0.99 -25.73
CA ARG A 356 12.24 -0.61 -26.88
C ARG A 356 11.67 0.58 -27.65
N SER A 357 10.35 0.64 -27.87
CA SER A 357 9.73 1.80 -28.53
C SER A 357 9.85 3.09 -27.70
N TRP A 358 9.99 2.95 -26.39
CA TRP A 358 10.29 4.04 -25.46
C TRP A 358 11.78 4.24 -25.18
N TYR A 359 12.65 3.56 -25.92
CA TYR A 359 14.11 3.63 -25.80
C TYR A 359 14.65 3.34 -24.40
N PHE A 360 13.90 2.60 -23.57
CA PHE A 360 14.16 2.42 -22.14
C PHE A 360 14.33 3.75 -21.37
N GLY A 361 13.78 4.86 -21.90
CA GLY A 361 14.11 6.22 -21.47
C GLY A 361 13.83 6.49 -20.00
N LEU A 362 12.72 5.97 -19.46
CA LEU A 362 12.38 6.13 -18.05
C LEU A 362 13.27 5.28 -17.12
N HIS A 363 13.74 4.11 -17.56
CA HIS A 363 14.72 3.32 -16.81
C HIS A 363 16.06 4.05 -16.73
N LEU A 364 16.53 4.57 -17.87
CA LEU A 364 17.76 5.36 -17.95
C LEU A 364 17.66 6.63 -17.10
N LEU A 365 16.54 7.34 -17.17
CA LEU A 365 16.29 8.51 -16.33
C LEU A 365 16.32 8.17 -14.84
N CYS A 366 15.68 7.07 -14.43
CA CYS A 366 15.72 6.64 -13.03
C CYS A 366 17.15 6.34 -12.56
N LEU A 367 17.94 5.66 -13.39
CA LEU A 367 19.33 5.36 -13.10
C LEU A 367 20.14 6.64 -12.94
N LEU A 368 20.03 7.58 -13.88
CA LEU A 368 20.71 8.88 -13.81
C LEU A 368 20.33 9.67 -12.55
N VAL A 369 19.04 9.74 -12.23
CA VAL A 369 18.54 10.43 -11.03
C VAL A 369 19.11 9.82 -9.75
N VAL A 370 19.10 8.49 -9.63
CA VAL A 370 19.61 7.79 -8.43
C VAL A 370 21.12 7.96 -8.29
N LEU A 371 21.87 8.00 -9.39
CA LEU A 371 23.32 8.22 -9.37
C LEU A 371 23.68 9.68 -9.06
N ALA A 372 22.92 10.64 -9.59
CA ALA A 372 23.21 12.07 -9.44
C ALA A 372 22.71 12.65 -8.11
N LEU A 373 21.60 12.14 -7.56
CA LEU A 373 20.98 12.69 -6.35
C LEU A 373 21.16 11.74 -5.16
N PRO A 374 22.07 12.03 -4.22
CA PRO A 374 22.27 11.19 -3.06
C PRO A 374 21.01 11.17 -2.18
N VAL A 375 20.69 9.99 -1.64
CA VAL A 375 19.63 9.82 -0.63
C VAL A 375 20.21 9.06 0.54
N LYS A 376 20.31 9.72 1.71
CA LYS A 376 20.68 9.03 2.95
C LYS A 376 19.57 8.06 3.35
N SER A 377 19.94 6.84 3.73
CA SER A 377 18.97 5.82 4.18
C SER A 377 18.32 6.27 5.50
N LYS A 378 16.98 6.27 5.57
CA LYS A 378 16.23 6.59 6.80
C LYS A 378 16.61 5.70 7.99
N ARG A 379 16.96 4.43 7.77
CA ARG A 379 17.45 3.53 8.84
C ARG A 379 18.82 3.98 9.36
N ARG A 380 19.66 4.50 8.47
CA ARG A 380 20.98 5.01 8.83
C ARG A 380 20.86 6.34 9.56
N GLN A 381 19.93 7.21 9.14
CA GLN A 381 19.57 8.43 9.88
C GLN A 381 18.99 8.14 11.27
N ALA A 382 18.09 7.18 11.40
CA ALA A 382 17.52 6.81 12.70
C ALA A 382 18.58 6.18 13.63
N LYS A 383 19.51 5.40 13.07
CA LYS A 383 20.63 4.84 13.83
C LYS A 383 21.64 5.93 14.23
N GLU A 384 21.98 6.85 13.33
CA GLU A 384 22.82 8.02 13.63
C GLU A 384 22.17 8.93 14.69
N GLN A 385 20.87 9.21 14.59
CA GLN A 385 20.14 9.97 15.63
C GLN A 385 20.12 9.25 16.98
N GLN A 386 20.00 7.92 16.99
CA GLN A 386 20.02 7.15 18.22
C GLN A 386 21.43 7.07 18.83
N ASP A 387 22.46 6.99 17.99
CA ASP A 387 23.87 7.02 18.39
C ASP A 387 24.26 8.44 18.89
N ASP A 388 23.74 9.51 18.29
CA ASP A 388 23.95 10.90 18.70
C ASP A 388 23.25 11.20 20.03
N LEU A 389 22.00 10.74 20.23
CA LEU A 389 21.29 10.83 21.52
C LEU A 389 22.01 10.05 22.64
N GLN A 390 22.70 8.95 22.31
CA GLN A 390 23.51 8.21 23.28
C GLN A 390 24.81 8.95 23.64
N LYS A 391 25.42 9.65 22.68
CA LYS A 391 26.59 10.49 22.92
C LYS A 391 26.25 11.74 23.74
N ASP A 392 25.14 12.41 23.46
CA ASP A 392 24.71 13.57 24.26
C ASP A 392 24.45 13.17 25.71
N ASN A 393 23.76 12.04 25.95
CA ASN A 393 23.54 11.52 27.31
C ASN A 393 24.84 11.13 28.03
N GLN A 394 25.87 10.64 27.33
CA GLN A 394 27.19 10.36 27.92
C GLN A 394 27.97 11.65 28.24
N THR A 395 27.79 12.69 27.44
CA THR A 395 28.45 13.99 27.63
C THR A 395 27.82 14.73 28.81
N ASP A 396 26.50 14.68 28.95
CA ASP A 396 25.78 15.20 30.11
C ASP A 396 26.16 14.47 31.39
N HIS A 397 26.25 13.13 31.38
CA HIS A 397 26.68 12.37 32.57
C HIS A 397 28.09 12.75 33.04
N ASN A 398 29.04 12.88 32.11
CA ASN A 398 30.42 13.30 32.43
C ASN A 398 30.51 14.77 32.91
N SER A 399 29.61 15.64 32.46
CA SER A 399 29.56 17.04 32.90
C SER A 399 28.96 17.19 34.31
N THR A 400 27.97 16.37 34.67
CA THR A 400 27.38 16.33 36.02
C THR A 400 28.39 15.79 37.05
N ASP A 401 29.17 14.77 36.68
CA ASP A 401 30.20 14.20 37.55
C ASP A 401 31.35 15.19 37.78
N ASN A 402 31.80 15.91 36.74
CA ASN A 402 32.82 16.96 36.88
C ASN A 402 32.34 18.16 37.74
N ASN A 403 31.07 18.55 37.65
CA ASN A 403 30.52 19.60 38.52
C ASN A 403 30.41 19.13 39.98
N SER A 404 30.14 17.84 40.22
CA SER A 404 30.10 17.27 41.57
C SER A 404 31.49 17.16 42.21
N GLU A 405 32.53 16.84 41.43
CA GLU A 405 33.93 16.87 41.90
C GLU A 405 34.44 18.29 42.14
N THR A 406 34.03 19.25 41.32
CA THR A 406 34.42 20.67 41.48
C THR A 406 33.76 21.27 42.72
N LEU A 407 32.49 20.96 43.01
CA LEU A 407 31.83 21.37 44.26
C LEU A 407 32.47 20.74 45.51
N ARG A 408 32.96 19.49 45.41
CA ARG A 408 33.68 18.82 46.52
C ARG A 408 35.07 19.42 46.78
N ARG A 409 35.71 20.05 45.80
CA ARG A 409 37.01 20.73 45.97
C ARG A 409 36.88 22.12 46.58
N THR A 410 35.76 22.82 46.38
CA THR A 410 35.54 24.17 46.93
C THR A 410 35.14 24.18 48.42
N ILE A 411 34.76 23.03 48.99
CA ILE A 411 34.37 22.90 50.41
C ILE A 411 35.58 22.59 51.33
N ASN A 412 36.78 22.38 50.78
CA ASN A 412 38.00 22.05 51.53
C ASN A 412 39.08 23.15 51.51
N TYR A 413 38.68 24.42 51.56
CA TYR A 413 39.57 25.54 51.90
C TYR A 413 38.90 26.51 52.86
#